data_AF-A0A1V6KC07-F1
#
_entry.id   AF-A0A1V6KC07-F1
#
_cell.length_a   1.000
_cell.length_b   1.000
_cell.length_c   1.000
_cell.angle_alpha   90.00
_cell.angle_beta   90.00
_cell.angle_gamma   90.00
#
_symmetry.space_group_name_H-M   'P 1'
#
loop_
_entity.id
_entity.type
_entity.pdbx_description
1 polymer ?
#
loop_
_entity_poly.entity_id
_entity_poly.type
_entity_poly.pdbx_seq_one_letter_code
_entity_poly.pdbx_strand_id
1 'polypeptide(L)'
;MKNIDKYLSIIGDTQRIVDKMYNMELCCSFIHSWFMYDFFDCILEDVEKEDLKLDTVDDMIQYLRCFAPESCNDYEKILEEIRKELEKR
;
A
#
# COMPACT_ATOMS: atom_id res chain seq x y z
N MET A 1 15.84 11.73 -10.64
CA MET A 1 15.52 10.88 -9.47
C MET A 1 15.02 9.56 -10.04
N LYS A 2 15.56 8.42 -9.59
CA LYS A 2 15.11 7.11 -10.10
C LYS A 2 13.68 6.91 -9.60
N ASN A 3 12.77 6.36 -10.42
CA ASN A 3 11.37 6.12 -10.02
C ASN A 3 11.25 5.36 -8.69
N ILE A 4 12.26 4.56 -8.34
CA ILE A 4 12.39 3.83 -7.07
C ILE A 4 12.23 4.70 -5.81
N ASP A 5 12.73 5.95 -5.81
CA ASP A 5 12.65 6.83 -4.64
C ASP A 5 11.19 7.24 -4.34
N LYS A 6 10.38 7.41 -5.39
CA LYS A 6 8.94 7.69 -5.28
C LYS A 6 8.22 6.51 -4.63
N TYR A 7 8.50 5.29 -5.09
CA TYR A 7 7.84 4.08 -4.57
C TYR A 7 8.25 3.76 -3.14
N LEU A 8 9.55 3.88 -2.80
CA LEU A 8 10.03 3.69 -1.42
C LEU A 8 9.33 4.63 -0.42
N SER A 9 9.07 5.86 -0.84
CA SER A 9 8.36 6.82 -0.01
C SER A 9 6.89 6.44 0.22
N ILE A 10 6.22 5.89 -0.79
CA ILE A 10 4.81 5.45 -0.67
C ILE A 10 4.71 4.16 0.15
N ILE A 11 5.65 3.23 -0.04
CA ILE A 11 5.78 2.03 0.77
C ILE A 11 5.91 2.39 2.25
N GLY A 12 6.81 3.34 2.56
CA GLY A 12 7.00 3.81 3.94
C GLY A 12 5.74 4.41 4.56
N ASP A 13 4.99 5.22 3.81
CA ASP A 13 3.71 5.77 4.28
C ASP A 13 2.67 4.67 4.50
N THR A 14 2.57 3.73 3.56
CA THR A 14 1.65 2.61 3.62
C THR A 14 1.89 1.74 4.85
N GLN A 15 3.15 1.37 5.11
CA GLN A 15 3.54 0.61 6.30
C GLN A 15 3.16 1.34 7.59
N ARG A 16 3.48 2.65 7.70
CA ARG A 16 3.14 3.44 8.88
C ARG A 16 1.63 3.48 9.16
N ILE A 17 0.81 3.59 8.12
CA ILE A 17 -0.64 3.63 8.24
C ILE A 17 -1.18 2.27 8.69
N VAL A 18 -0.71 1.19 8.07
CA VAL A 18 -1.11 -0.18 8.39
C VAL A 18 -0.70 -0.56 9.80
N ASP A 19 0.51 -0.20 10.24
CA ASP A 19 0.98 -0.38 11.62
C ASP A 19 0.12 0.39 12.61
N LYS A 20 -0.23 1.65 12.31
CA LYS A 20 -1.09 2.46 13.18
C LYS A 20 -2.48 1.81 13.31
N MET A 21 -3.07 1.37 12.20
CA MET A 21 -4.38 0.72 12.22
C MET A 21 -4.36 -0.62 12.95
N TYR A 22 -3.29 -1.40 12.81
CA TYR A 22 -3.09 -2.65 13.54
C TYR A 22 -3.01 -2.41 15.05
N ASN A 23 -2.20 -1.42 15.48
CA ASN A 23 -2.08 -1.04 16.89
C ASN A 23 -3.36 -0.44 17.50
N MET A 24 -4.29 0.02 16.66
CA MET A 24 -5.61 0.48 17.07
C MET A 24 -6.68 -0.61 17.00
N GLU A 25 -6.31 -1.86 16.69
CA GLU A 25 -7.23 -2.99 16.48
C GLU A 25 -8.23 -2.78 15.33
N LEU A 26 -7.89 -1.92 14.36
CA LEU A 26 -8.70 -1.59 13.17
C LEU A 26 -8.24 -2.33 11.90
N CYS A 27 -7.22 -3.18 12.03
CA CYS A 27 -6.66 -3.98 10.95
C CYS A 27 -6.39 -5.39 11.51
N CYS A 28 -6.87 -6.42 10.84
CA CYS A 28 -6.60 -7.79 11.27
C CYS A 28 -5.12 -8.17 11.03
N SER A 29 -4.60 -9.09 11.85
CA SER A 29 -3.21 -9.57 11.74
C SER A 29 -2.87 -10.15 10.36
N PHE A 30 -3.87 -10.67 9.66
CA PHE A 30 -3.71 -11.16 8.29
C PHE A 30 -3.41 -10.03 7.30
N ILE A 31 -4.21 -8.95 7.28
CA ILE A 31 -3.92 -7.79 6.41
C ILE A 31 -2.58 -7.15 6.79
N HIS A 32 -2.32 -6.99 8.11
CA HIS A 32 -1.05 -6.43 8.57
C HIS A 32 0.15 -7.23 8.06
N SER A 33 0.10 -8.56 8.18
CA SER A 33 1.16 -9.44 7.66
C SER A 33 1.28 -9.35 6.15
N TRP A 34 0.17 -9.30 5.41
CA TRP A 34 0.17 -9.17 3.96
C TRP A 34 0.88 -7.87 3.50
N PHE A 35 0.59 -6.73 4.13
CA PHE A 35 1.28 -5.47 3.82
C PHE A 35 2.77 -5.50 4.18
N MET A 36 3.15 -6.23 5.23
CA MET A 36 4.53 -6.30 5.71
C MET A 36 5.42 -7.21 4.86
N TYR A 37 4.86 -8.30 4.35
CA TYR A 37 5.65 -9.35 3.69
C TYR A 37 5.37 -9.46 2.19
N ASP A 38 4.10 -9.40 1.77
CA ASP A 38 3.74 -9.67 0.38
C ASP A 38 3.71 -8.40 -0.48
N PHE A 39 3.12 -7.30 0.03
CA PHE A 39 3.01 -6.06 -0.72
C PHE A 39 4.38 -5.47 -1.12
N PHE A 40 5.34 -5.50 -0.19
CA PHE A 40 6.67 -4.95 -0.41
C PHE A 40 7.44 -5.70 -1.51
N ASP A 41 7.40 -7.03 -1.46
CA ASP A 41 8.06 -7.86 -2.45
C ASP A 41 7.41 -7.70 -3.83
N CYS A 42 6.06 -7.67 -3.87
CA CYS A 42 5.31 -7.45 -5.12
C CYS A 42 5.69 -6.11 -5.76
N ILE A 43 5.62 -5.00 -5.02
CA ILE A 43 5.88 -3.67 -5.62
C ILE A 43 7.35 -3.50 -6.03
N LEU A 44 8.30 -4.10 -5.32
CA LEU A 44 9.71 -4.05 -5.73
C LEU A 44 9.95 -4.85 -7.02
N GLU A 45 9.43 -6.07 -7.10
CA GLU A 45 9.54 -6.90 -8.30
C GLU A 45 8.91 -6.22 -9.52
N ASP A 46 7.76 -5.58 -9.31
CA ASP A 46 7.01 -4.86 -10.32
C ASP A 46 7.70 -3.55 -10.78
N VAL A 47 8.36 -2.85 -9.87
CA VAL A 47 9.19 -1.68 -10.18
C VAL A 47 10.48 -2.08 -10.91
N GLU A 48 11.09 -3.20 -10.55
CA GLU A 48 12.29 -3.73 -11.21
C GLU A 48 12.00 -4.24 -12.64
N LYS A 49 10.79 -4.71 -12.91
CA LYS A 49 10.33 -5.15 -14.24
C LYS A 49 9.95 -3.99 -15.18
N GLU A 50 10.12 -2.74 -14.74
CA GLU A 50 10.05 -1.47 -15.51
C GLU A 50 8.68 -0.98 -16.04
N ASP A 51 7.53 -1.62 -15.78
CA ASP A 51 6.24 -1.18 -16.38
C ASP A 51 5.16 -0.69 -15.39
N LEU A 52 5.50 -0.43 -14.12
CA LEU A 52 4.54 0.14 -13.16
C LEU A 52 4.37 1.65 -13.32
N LYS A 53 3.27 2.05 -13.95
CA LYS A 53 2.82 3.46 -13.99
C LYS A 53 1.90 3.75 -12.82
N LEU A 54 2.48 4.04 -11.64
CA LEU A 54 1.73 4.58 -10.50
C LEU A 54 1.94 6.09 -10.45
N ASP A 55 1.37 6.79 -11.43
CA ASP A 55 1.57 8.23 -11.60
C ASP A 55 0.70 9.04 -10.66
N THR A 56 -0.51 8.54 -10.40
CA THR A 56 -1.53 9.17 -9.56
C THR A 56 -1.78 8.39 -8.27
N VAL A 57 -2.46 9.05 -7.32
CA VAL A 57 -2.97 8.36 -6.11
C VAL A 57 -3.95 7.26 -6.50
N ASP A 58 -4.77 7.48 -7.53
CA ASP A 58 -5.73 6.48 -8.01
C ASP A 58 -5.06 5.23 -8.58
N ASP A 59 -3.97 5.39 -9.32
CA ASP A 59 -3.20 4.25 -9.83
C ASP A 59 -2.65 3.40 -8.66
N MET A 60 -2.17 4.06 -7.60
CA MET A 60 -1.68 3.38 -6.39
C MET A 60 -2.79 2.64 -5.64
N ILE A 61 -3.95 3.28 -5.44
CA ILE A 61 -5.10 2.64 -4.77
C ILE A 61 -5.62 1.46 -5.61
N GLN A 62 -5.67 1.61 -6.94
CA GLN A 62 -6.10 0.54 -7.83
C GLN A 62 -5.11 -0.64 -7.80
N TYR A 63 -3.80 -0.36 -7.80
CA TYR A 63 -2.77 -1.38 -7.64
C TYR A 63 -2.97 -2.16 -6.34
N LEU A 64 -3.12 -1.47 -5.20
CA LEU A 64 -3.37 -2.11 -3.91
C LEU A 64 -4.64 -2.98 -3.92
N ARG A 65 -5.71 -2.55 -4.59
CA ARG A 65 -6.94 -3.34 -4.71
C ARG A 65 -6.75 -4.64 -5.51
N CYS A 66 -5.89 -4.66 -6.51
CA CYS A 66 -5.65 -5.86 -7.33
C CYS A 66 -5.10 -7.05 -6.54
N PHE A 67 -4.44 -6.79 -5.40
CA PHE A 67 -3.86 -7.82 -4.55
C PHE A 67 -4.61 -7.97 -3.22
N ALA A 68 -5.73 -7.26 -3.06
CA ALA A 68 -6.53 -7.31 -1.86
C ALA A 68 -7.08 -8.74 -1.67
N PRO A 69 -6.92 -9.34 -0.48
CA PRO A 69 -7.65 -10.57 -0.19
C PRO A 69 -9.15 -10.27 -0.16
N GLU A 70 -9.94 -10.97 -0.98
CA GLU A 70 -11.35 -10.70 -1.33
C GLU A 70 -12.35 -10.62 -0.16
N SER A 71 -11.91 -10.80 1.10
CA SER A 71 -12.78 -11.08 2.24
C SER A 71 -12.59 -10.16 3.45
N CYS A 72 -11.80 -9.08 3.37
CA CYS A 72 -11.62 -8.20 4.54
C CYS A 72 -12.24 -6.80 4.37
N ASN A 73 -13.33 -6.56 5.11
CA ASN A 73 -14.01 -5.27 5.18
C ASN A 73 -13.13 -4.13 5.74
N ASP A 74 -12.05 -4.46 6.45
CA ASP A 74 -11.11 -3.46 6.97
C ASP A 74 -10.13 -2.96 5.91
N TYR A 75 -10.00 -3.69 4.78
CA TYR A 75 -9.09 -3.33 3.71
C TYR A 75 -9.44 -1.98 3.07
N GLU A 76 -10.72 -1.74 2.77
CA GLU A 76 -11.16 -0.47 2.18
C GLU A 76 -10.90 0.73 3.10
N LYS A 77 -11.03 0.57 4.43
CA LYS A 77 -10.68 1.63 5.39
C LYS A 77 -9.18 1.92 5.40
N ILE A 78 -8.36 0.88 5.27
CA ILE A 78 -6.90 1.04 5.15
C ILE A 78 -6.56 1.82 3.89
N LEU A 79 -7.19 1.48 2.75
CA LEU A 79 -7.01 2.21 1.49
C LEU A 79 -7.45 3.68 1.59
N GLU A 80 -8.55 3.97 2.30
CA GLU A 80 -8.99 5.35 2.55
C GLU A 80 -7.94 6.16 3.34
N GLU A 81 -7.36 5.59 4.38
CA GLU A 81 -6.32 6.26 5.16
C GLU A 81 -5.03 6.45 4.35
N ILE A 82 -4.65 5.46 3.53
CA ILE A 82 -3.53 5.58 2.58
C ILE A 82 -3.79 6.71 1.59
N ARG A 83 -4.97 6.76 0.97
CA ARG A 83 -5.35 7.82 0.03
C ARG A 83 -5.23 9.20 0.67
N LYS A 84 -5.80 9.39 1.87
CA LYS A 84 -5.74 10.68 2.60
C LYS A 84 -4.31 11.12 2.86
N GLU A 85 -3.39 10.19 3.08
CA GLU A 85 -1.98 10.54 3.29
C GLU A 85 -1.27 10.88 1.98
N LEU A 86 -1.51 10.11 0.93
CA LEU A 86 -0.92 10.35 -0.39
C LEU A 86 -1.39 11.66 -1.01
N GLU A 87 -2.65 12.06 -0.80
CA GLU A 87 -3.21 13.33 -1.29
C GLU A 87 -2.65 14.58 -0.59
N LYS A 88 -1.95 14.44 0.55
CA LYS A 88 -1.30 15.57 1.23
C LYS A 88 0.06 15.94 0.62
N ARG A 89 0.59 15.10 -0.28
CA ARG A 89 1.89 15.25 -0.93
C ARG A 89 1.78 16.16 -2.14
#